data_AF-A0A318KUG7-F1
#
_entry.id   AF-A0A318KUG7-F1
#
_cell.length_a   1.000
_cell.length_b   1.000
_cell.length_c   1.000
_cell.angle_alpha   90.00
_cell.angle_beta   90.00
_cell.angle_gamma   90.00
#
_symmetry.space_group_name_H-M   'P 1'
#
loop_
_entity.id
_entity.type
_entity.pdbx_description
1 polymer ?
#
loop_
_entity_poly.entity_id
_entity_poly.type
_entity_poly.pdbx_seq_one_letter_code
_entity_poly.pdbx_strand_id
1 'polypeptide(L)'
;MQTLEDKLKKRSGIIAAVSLVIGAFLLLDFIVSLIALLWLLISSPESSQFYQFLLIALHANSKGVLCAEIGIDMVSALMLMLIIRHAYLFFKSTKNDARPFKADNIIKLKKAGIGMIVYAFVEVIARKGFYASFADSAPASQVPDPAFIIAALLLFAIALIFEYGALLQQLSDETL
;
A
#
# COMPACT_ATOMS: atom_id res chain seq x y z
N MET A 1 -38.03 2.79 -1.01
CA MET A 1 -37.36 1.46 -0.91
C MET A 1 -36.06 1.55 -1.70
N GLN A 2 -34.88 1.37 -1.08
CA GLN A 2 -33.60 1.45 -1.82
C GLN A 2 -33.41 0.22 -2.70
N THR A 3 -33.03 0.41 -3.96
CA THR A 3 -32.71 -0.69 -4.87
C THR A 3 -31.43 -1.39 -4.44
N LEU A 4 -31.21 -2.63 -4.92
CA LEU A 4 -29.96 -3.36 -4.67
C LEU A 4 -28.76 -2.57 -5.22
N GLU A 5 -28.96 -1.90 -6.36
CA GLU A 5 -27.98 -1.03 -7.02
C GLU A 5 -27.57 0.13 -6.11
N ASP A 6 -28.54 0.84 -5.52
CA ASP A 6 -28.28 1.96 -4.61
C ASP A 6 -27.46 1.53 -3.39
N LYS A 7 -27.76 0.35 -2.84
CA LYS A 7 -27.02 -0.23 -1.71
C LYS A 7 -25.57 -0.54 -2.09
N LEU A 8 -25.34 -1.12 -3.27
CA LEU A 8 -24.00 -1.44 -3.74
C LEU A 8 -23.18 -0.18 -4.03
N LYS A 9 -23.78 0.82 -4.69
CA LYS A 9 -23.14 2.12 -4.95
C LYS A 9 -22.76 2.81 -3.65
N LYS A 10 -23.65 2.83 -2.65
CA LYS A 10 -23.38 3.42 -1.34
C LYS A 10 -22.21 2.72 -0.63
N ARG A 11 -22.22 1.38 -0.53
CA ARG A 11 -21.16 0.61 0.14
C ARG A 11 -19.81 0.77 -0.56
N SER A 12 -19.79 0.66 -1.88
CA SER A 12 -18.58 0.88 -2.67
C SER A 12 -18.05 2.29 -2.52
N GLY A 13 -18.94 3.29 -2.46
CA GLY A 13 -18.57 4.68 -2.23
C GLY A 13 -17.92 4.93 -0.86
N ILE A 14 -18.39 4.25 0.19
CA ILE A 14 -17.78 4.33 1.53
C ILE A 14 -16.35 3.76 1.48
N ILE A 15 -16.16 2.57 0.91
CA ILE A 15 -14.83 1.94 0.85
C ILE A 15 -13.88 2.75 -0.05
N ALA A 16 -14.37 3.32 -1.15
CA ALA A 16 -13.58 4.23 -1.97
C ALA A 16 -13.12 5.46 -1.17
N ALA A 17 -14.01 6.06 -0.37
CA ALA A 17 -13.64 7.20 0.48
C ALA A 17 -12.60 6.80 1.54
N VAL A 18 -12.77 5.64 2.19
CA VAL A 18 -11.80 5.10 3.16
C VAL A 18 -10.44 4.88 2.49
N SER A 19 -10.42 4.28 1.30
CA SER A 19 -9.18 4.04 0.53
C SER A 19 -8.47 5.36 0.20
N LEU A 20 -9.22 6.41 -0.14
CA LEU A 20 -8.68 7.74 -0.40
C LEU A 20 -8.08 8.37 0.85
N VAL A 21 -8.76 8.26 1.99
CA VAL A 21 -8.29 8.77 3.29
C VAL A 21 -6.99 8.07 3.69
N ILE A 22 -6.93 6.74 3.58
CA ILE A 22 -5.70 5.98 3.82
C ILE A 22 -4.57 6.45 2.90
N GLY A 23 -4.85 6.63 1.60
CA GLY A 23 -3.88 7.15 0.65
C GLY A 23 -3.38 8.56 1.00
N ALA A 24 -4.24 9.43 1.52
CA ALA A 24 -3.85 10.77 1.98
C ALA A 24 -2.96 10.72 3.23
N PHE A 25 -3.23 9.80 4.17
CA PHE A 25 -2.36 9.58 5.32
C PHE A 25 -0.98 9.06 4.91
N LEU A 26 -0.92 8.10 3.98
CA LEU A 26 0.36 7.61 3.44
C LEU A 26 1.16 8.72 2.73
N LEU A 27 0.47 9.66 2.05
CA LEU A 27 1.12 10.80 1.44
C LEU A 27 1.66 11.79 2.48
N LEU A 28 0.89 12.05 3.53
CA LEU A 28 1.33 12.90 4.63
C LEU A 28 2.56 12.29 5.32
N ASP A 29 2.50 11.00 5.63
CA ASP A 29 3.58 10.22 6.22
C ASP A 29 4.86 10.31 5.39
N PHE A 30 4.77 10.06 4.07
CA PHE A 30 5.90 10.23 3.15
C PHE A 30 6.51 11.64 3.19
N ILE A 31 5.67 12.69 3.23
CA ILE A 31 6.14 14.09 3.27
C ILE A 31 6.85 14.37 4.59
N VAL A 32 6.30 13.92 5.72
CA VAL A 32 6.92 14.10 7.05
C VAL A 32 8.24 13.35 7.12
N SER A 33 8.29 12.10 6.68
CA SER A 33 9.50 11.28 6.62
C SER A 33 10.58 11.91 5.73
N LEU A 34 10.20 12.48 4.57
CA LEU A 34 11.12 13.23 3.71
C LEU A 34 11.71 14.46 4.41
N ILE A 35 10.86 15.25 5.09
CA ILE A 35 11.32 16.44 5.84
C ILE A 35 12.27 16.03 6.97
N ALA A 36 11.93 14.97 7.72
CA ALA A 36 12.77 14.44 8.79
C ALA A 36 14.13 13.96 8.26
N LEU A 37 14.13 13.22 7.13
CA LEU A 37 15.36 12.74 6.51
C LEU A 37 16.26 13.91 6.05
N LEU A 38 15.69 14.90 5.36
CA LEU A 38 16.45 16.08 4.92
C LEU A 38 17.02 16.85 6.12
N TRP A 39 16.23 17.01 7.18
CA TRP A 39 16.69 17.64 8.40
C TRP A 39 17.86 16.87 9.05
N LEU A 40 17.78 15.54 9.13
CA LEU A 40 18.87 14.71 9.64
C LEU A 40 20.14 14.82 8.79
N LEU A 41 20.01 14.83 7.47
CA LEU A 41 21.16 14.89 6.57
C LEU A 41 21.91 16.22 6.64
N ILE A 42 21.21 17.33 6.87
CA ILE A 42 21.79 18.68 6.86
C ILE A 42 22.27 19.11 8.25
N SER A 43 21.65 18.63 9.33
CA SER A 43 21.95 19.06 10.69
C SER A 43 22.95 18.14 11.42
N SER A 44 23.53 18.65 12.51
CA SER A 44 24.21 17.88 13.56
C SER A 44 23.32 17.82 14.81
N PRO A 45 22.26 16.98 14.82
CA PRO A 45 21.12 17.14 15.71
C PRO A 45 21.27 16.43 17.06
N GLU A 46 22.47 15.95 17.39
CA GLU A 46 22.73 14.98 18.48
C GLU A 46 22.26 15.46 19.86
N SER A 47 22.18 16.77 20.07
CA SER A 47 21.70 17.40 21.31
C SER A 47 20.21 17.80 21.29
N SER A 48 19.51 17.64 20.16
CA SER A 48 18.12 18.07 20.03
C SER A 48 17.14 17.05 20.63
N GLN A 49 16.11 17.53 21.33
CA GLN A 49 15.05 16.67 21.88
C GLN A 49 14.28 15.93 20.78
N PHE A 50 14.12 16.55 19.61
CA PHE A 50 13.46 15.93 18.46
C PHE A 50 14.24 14.73 17.93
N TYR A 51 15.57 14.81 17.85
CA TYR A 51 16.41 13.67 17.49
C TYR A 51 16.28 12.51 18.49
N GLN A 52 16.31 12.81 19.80
CA GLN A 52 16.13 11.79 20.84
C GLN A 52 14.75 11.12 20.76
N PHE A 53 13.69 11.91 20.49
CA PHE A 53 12.35 11.38 20.23
C PHE A 53 12.34 10.42 19.04
N LEU A 54 12.96 10.80 17.91
CA LEU A 54 13.01 9.97 16.71
C LEU A 54 13.77 8.66 16.93
N LEU A 55 14.89 8.69 17.66
CA LEU A 55 15.63 7.48 18.04
C LEU A 55 14.73 6.49 18.81
N ILE A 56 13.95 6.98 19.77
CA ILE A 56 13.02 6.15 20.55
C ILE A 56 11.89 5.63 19.67
N ALA A 57 11.23 6.52 18.92
CA ALA A 57 10.06 6.18 18.11
C ALA A 57 10.36 5.11 17.05
N LEU A 58 11.56 5.17 16.44
CA LEU A 58 11.99 4.24 15.40
C LEU A 58 12.93 3.14 15.92
N HIS A 59 13.10 3.01 17.23
CA HIS A 59 14.01 2.04 17.86
C HIS A 59 15.44 2.08 17.27
N ALA A 60 15.88 3.27 16.87
CA ALA A 60 17.20 3.49 16.28
C ALA A 60 18.21 3.85 17.39
N ASN A 61 19.45 3.36 17.25
CA ASN A 61 20.53 3.62 18.20
C ASN A 61 21.61 4.58 17.67
N SER A 62 21.47 5.02 16.41
CA SER A 62 22.42 5.92 15.76
C SER A 62 21.70 6.72 14.68
N LYS A 63 22.29 7.88 14.32
CA LYS A 63 21.83 8.70 13.20
C LYS A 63 21.75 7.91 11.90
N GLY A 64 22.72 7.04 11.65
CA GLY A 64 22.78 6.19 10.47
C GLY A 64 21.60 5.21 10.37
N VAL A 65 21.33 4.50 11.47
CA VAL A 65 20.16 3.61 11.57
C VAL A 65 18.86 4.39 11.43
N LEU A 66 18.78 5.59 12.00
CA LEU A 66 17.60 6.45 11.89
C LEU A 66 17.33 6.87 10.43
N CYS A 67 18.36 7.31 9.70
CA CYS A 67 18.26 7.62 8.28
C CYS A 67 17.83 6.40 7.45
N ALA A 68 18.35 5.22 7.80
CA ALA A 68 17.98 3.98 7.10
C ALA A 68 16.50 3.62 7.32
N GLU A 69 16.00 3.63 8.56
CA GLU A 69 14.59 3.33 8.88
C GLU A 69 13.63 4.31 8.22
N ILE A 70 13.93 5.61 8.26
CA ILE A 70 13.12 6.63 7.57
C ILE A 70 13.11 6.39 6.06
N GLY A 71 14.24 6.02 5.45
CA GLY A 71 14.31 5.70 4.03
C GLY A 71 13.46 4.48 3.65
N ILE A 72 13.46 3.45 4.49
CA ILE A 72 12.63 2.25 4.30
C ILE A 72 11.15 2.61 4.40
N ASP A 73 10.78 3.37 5.44
CA ASP A 73 9.41 3.84 5.68
C ASP A 73 8.87 4.62 4.47
N MET A 74 9.68 5.52 3.90
CA MET A 74 9.32 6.26 2.68
C MET A 74 9.03 5.33 1.49
N VAL A 75 9.85 4.30 1.29
CA VAL A 75 9.61 3.32 0.21
C VAL A 75 8.33 2.53 0.47
N SER A 76 8.09 2.14 1.73
CA SER A 76 6.88 1.44 2.14
C SER A 76 5.62 2.28 1.93
N ALA A 77 5.62 3.54 2.34
CA ALA A 77 4.53 4.48 2.12
C ALA A 77 4.19 4.63 0.62
N LEU A 78 5.21 4.77 -0.24
CA LEU A 78 5.01 4.85 -1.70
C LEU A 78 4.39 3.57 -2.28
N MET A 79 4.89 2.40 -1.89
CA MET A 79 4.38 1.12 -2.38
C MET A 79 2.94 0.88 -1.94
N LEU A 80 2.64 1.11 -0.65
CA LEU A 80 1.28 1.01 -0.11
C LEU A 80 0.33 2.00 -0.78
N MET A 81 0.79 3.21 -1.12
CA MET A 81 0.00 4.20 -1.85
C MET A 81 -0.38 3.72 -3.26
N LEU A 82 0.51 3.04 -3.96
CA LEU A 82 0.21 2.45 -5.26
C LEU A 82 -0.80 1.30 -5.15
N ILE A 83 -0.68 0.47 -4.12
CA ILE A 83 -1.61 -0.65 -3.87
C ILE A 83 -3.01 -0.11 -3.52
N ILE A 84 -3.11 0.84 -2.58
CA ILE A 84 -4.40 1.41 -2.16
C ILE A 84 -5.06 2.20 -3.31
N ARG A 85 -4.27 2.80 -4.21
CA ARG A 85 -4.79 3.44 -5.43
C ARG A 85 -5.59 2.45 -6.28
N HIS A 86 -5.12 1.20 -6.43
CA HIS A 86 -5.87 0.20 -7.20
C HIS A 86 -7.18 -0.20 -6.51
N ALA A 87 -7.17 -0.34 -5.17
CA ALA A 87 -8.38 -0.57 -4.40
C ALA A 87 -9.37 0.61 -4.54
N TYR A 88 -8.90 1.85 -4.40
CA TYR A 88 -9.70 3.06 -4.62
C TYR A 88 -10.34 3.07 -6.00
N LEU A 89 -9.56 2.83 -7.06
CA LEU A 89 -10.06 2.84 -8.44
C LEU A 89 -11.11 1.74 -8.68
N PHE A 90 -10.95 0.58 -8.05
CA PHE A 90 -11.92 -0.51 -8.11
C PHE A 90 -13.25 -0.09 -7.47
N PHE A 91 -13.22 0.36 -6.21
CA PHE A 91 -14.44 0.75 -5.49
C PHE A 91 -15.09 2.02 -6.06
N LYS A 92 -14.30 2.95 -6.60
CA LYS A 92 -14.81 4.12 -7.33
C LYS A 92 -15.54 3.72 -8.59
N SER A 93 -15.01 2.77 -9.36
CA SER A 93 -15.69 2.27 -10.56
C SER A 93 -17.05 1.67 -10.19
N THR A 94 -17.07 0.74 -9.23
CA THR A 94 -18.30 0.07 -8.77
C THR A 94 -19.31 1.04 -8.16
N LYS A 95 -18.85 2.13 -7.50
CA LYS A 95 -19.73 3.21 -7.04
C LYS A 95 -20.46 3.90 -8.19
N ASN A 96 -19.80 4.10 -9.33
CA ASN A 96 -20.34 4.88 -10.44
C ASN A 96 -21.36 4.08 -11.25
N ASP A 97 -21.08 2.80 -11.52
CA ASP A 97 -21.83 1.99 -12.46
C ASP A 97 -22.51 0.75 -11.86
N ALA A 98 -22.29 0.45 -10.57
CA ALA A 98 -22.78 -0.74 -9.88
C ALA A 98 -22.45 -2.07 -10.57
N ARG A 99 -21.40 -2.11 -11.41
CA ARG A 99 -20.99 -3.30 -12.17
C ARG A 99 -19.61 -3.75 -11.71
N PRO A 100 -19.54 -4.58 -10.64
CA PRO A 100 -18.27 -5.02 -10.08
C PRO A 100 -17.50 -5.96 -11.03
N PHE A 101 -18.21 -6.77 -11.82
CA PHE A 101 -17.65 -7.83 -12.69
C PHE A 101 -17.18 -7.32 -14.07
N LYS A 102 -16.49 -6.18 -14.10
CA LYS A 102 -15.90 -5.64 -15.33
C LYS A 102 -14.46 -6.10 -15.48
N ALA A 103 -14.02 -6.36 -16.71
CA ALA A 103 -12.61 -6.64 -17.03
C ALA A 103 -11.67 -5.61 -16.40
N ASP A 104 -12.00 -4.33 -16.53
CA ASP A 104 -11.26 -3.22 -15.92
C ASP A 104 -11.14 -3.31 -14.40
N ASN A 105 -12.14 -3.84 -13.70
CA ASN A 105 -12.13 -3.98 -12.24
C ASN A 105 -11.34 -5.22 -11.81
N ILE A 106 -11.43 -6.31 -12.57
CA ILE A 106 -10.61 -7.50 -12.40
C ILE A 106 -9.12 -7.15 -12.54
N ILE A 107 -8.75 -6.36 -13.55
CA ILE A 107 -7.38 -5.89 -13.74
C ILE A 107 -6.88 -5.08 -12.54
N LYS A 108 -7.73 -4.22 -11.94
CA LYS A 108 -7.34 -3.45 -10.74
C LYS A 108 -7.06 -4.36 -9.55
N LEU A 109 -7.86 -5.40 -9.32
CA LEU A 109 -7.62 -6.39 -8.28
C LEU A 109 -6.31 -7.16 -8.53
N LYS A 110 -6.08 -7.63 -9.76
CA LYS A 110 -4.82 -8.30 -10.15
C LYS A 110 -3.61 -7.39 -9.93
N LYS A 111 -3.69 -6.09 -10.31
CA LYS A 111 -2.62 -5.12 -10.08
C LYS A 111 -2.36 -4.85 -8.59
N ALA A 112 -3.39 -4.78 -7.77
CA ALA A 112 -3.22 -4.68 -6.31
C ALA A 112 -2.50 -5.93 -5.75
N GLY A 113 -2.87 -7.13 -6.21
CA GLY A 113 -2.20 -8.38 -5.84
C GLY A 113 -0.73 -8.42 -6.27
N ILE A 114 -0.42 -8.03 -7.51
CA ILE A 114 0.97 -7.90 -7.98
C ILE A 114 1.73 -6.90 -7.11
N GLY A 115 1.13 -5.74 -6.80
CA GLY A 115 1.72 -4.74 -5.93
C GLY A 115 2.08 -5.29 -4.54
N MET A 116 1.20 -6.11 -3.93
CA MET A 116 1.48 -6.78 -2.66
C MET A 116 2.68 -7.73 -2.75
N ILE A 117 2.79 -8.53 -3.82
CA ILE A 117 3.97 -9.39 -4.03
C ILE A 117 5.22 -8.55 -4.16
N VAL A 118 5.21 -7.54 -5.04
CA VAL A 118 6.36 -6.67 -5.28
C VAL A 118 6.79 -6.00 -3.98
N TYR A 119 5.83 -5.51 -3.18
CA TYR A 119 6.10 -4.87 -1.90
C TYR A 119 6.85 -5.80 -0.93
N ALA A 120 6.44 -7.07 -0.82
CA ALA A 120 7.09 -8.06 0.05
C ALA A 120 8.60 -8.23 -0.23
N PHE A 121 9.02 -8.07 -1.49
CA PHE A 121 10.44 -8.14 -1.86
C PHE A 121 11.14 -6.78 -1.82
N VAL A 122 10.46 -5.72 -2.25
CA VAL A 122 11.00 -4.36 -2.27
C VAL A 122 11.38 -3.90 -0.87
N GLU A 123 10.59 -4.23 0.16
CA GLU A 123 10.91 -3.87 1.54
C GLU A 123 12.25 -4.48 1.99
N VAL A 124 12.50 -5.77 1.69
CA VAL A 124 13.74 -6.46 2.01
C VAL A 124 14.93 -5.84 1.28
N ILE A 125 14.76 -5.49 0.00
CA ILE A 125 15.79 -4.85 -0.81
C ILE A 125 16.09 -3.44 -0.30
N ALA A 126 15.04 -2.66 -0.02
CA ALA A 126 15.16 -1.31 0.53
C ALA A 126 15.92 -1.34 1.85
N ARG A 127 15.57 -2.23 2.77
CA ARG A 127 16.26 -2.36 4.05
C ARG A 127 17.75 -2.64 3.89
N LYS A 128 18.11 -3.61 3.04
CA LYS A 128 19.52 -3.90 2.75
C LYS A 128 20.25 -2.70 2.15
N GLY A 129 19.64 -2.03 1.17
CA GLY A 129 20.22 -0.89 0.48
C GLY A 129 20.43 0.32 1.41
N PHE A 130 19.41 0.67 2.19
CA PHE A 130 19.46 1.81 3.10
C PHE A 130 20.42 1.58 4.27
N TYR A 131 20.41 0.40 4.88
CA TYR A 131 21.40 0.09 5.92
C TYR A 131 22.82 0.13 5.35
N ALA A 132 23.08 -0.49 4.20
CA ALA A 132 24.40 -0.43 3.57
C ALA A 132 24.86 1.00 3.21
N SER A 133 23.92 1.93 3.02
CA SER A 133 24.22 3.32 2.65
C SER A 133 24.40 4.24 3.84
N PHE A 134 23.71 3.98 4.95
CA PHE A 134 23.62 4.92 6.08
C PHE A 134 24.11 4.36 7.41
N ALA A 135 24.22 3.04 7.57
CA ALA A 135 24.57 2.41 8.83
C ALA A 135 25.73 1.41 8.67
N ASP A 136 26.69 1.45 9.60
CA ASP A 136 27.79 0.47 9.65
C ASP A 136 27.35 -0.90 10.21
N SER A 137 26.08 -1.04 10.58
CA SER A 137 25.49 -2.28 11.06
C SER A 137 24.78 -3.03 9.93
N ALA A 138 24.98 -4.35 9.89
CA ALA A 138 24.16 -5.19 9.04
C ALA A 138 22.72 -5.20 9.57
N PRO A 139 21.69 -5.04 8.71
CA PRO A 139 20.33 -5.23 9.15
C PRO A 139 20.14 -6.69 9.57
N ALA A 140 19.20 -6.94 10.49
CA ALA A 140 18.78 -8.30 10.78
C ALA A 140 18.38 -9.01 9.48
N SER A 141 18.73 -10.30 9.36
CA SER A 141 18.33 -11.09 8.18
C SER A 141 16.81 -11.09 8.07
N GLN A 142 16.28 -10.37 7.08
CA GLN A 142 14.86 -10.33 6.79
C GLN A 142 14.54 -11.19 5.57
N VAL A 143 13.52 -12.01 5.74
CA VAL A 143 12.83 -12.71 4.67
C VAL A 143 11.61 -11.89 4.26
N PRO A 144 11.14 -12.00 3.01
CA PRO A 144 9.88 -11.37 2.58
C PRO A 144 8.75 -11.74 3.54
N ASP A 145 7.97 -10.75 3.97
CA ASP A 145 6.86 -11.00 4.89
C ASP A 145 5.78 -11.85 4.17
N PRO A 146 5.51 -13.08 4.65
CA PRO A 146 4.52 -13.96 4.04
C PRO A 146 3.11 -13.38 4.06
N ALA A 147 2.80 -12.44 4.94
CA ALA A 147 1.47 -11.82 5.02
C ALA A 147 1.10 -11.11 3.71
N PHE A 148 2.02 -10.39 3.08
CA PHE A 148 1.76 -9.72 1.79
C PHE A 148 1.61 -10.71 0.63
N ILE A 149 2.34 -11.83 0.68
CA ILE A 149 2.20 -12.91 -0.30
C ILE A 149 0.82 -13.56 -0.18
N ILE A 150 0.38 -13.86 1.05
CA ILE A 150 -0.95 -14.43 1.31
C ILE A 150 -2.04 -13.44 0.90
N ALA A 151 -1.90 -12.15 1.24
CA ALA A 151 -2.84 -11.12 0.82
C ALA A 151 -2.93 -10.99 -0.72
N ALA A 152 -1.81 -11.13 -1.43
CA ALA A 152 -1.79 -11.15 -2.88
C ALA A 152 -2.56 -12.35 -3.46
N LEU A 153 -2.34 -13.56 -2.91
CA LEU A 153 -3.06 -14.76 -3.32
C LEU A 153 -4.57 -14.61 -3.12
N LEU A 154 -5.00 -14.01 -2.00
CA LEU A 154 -6.40 -13.70 -1.76
C LEU A 154 -6.96 -12.73 -2.81
N LEU A 155 -6.21 -11.67 -3.16
CA LEU A 155 -6.62 -10.74 -4.21
C LEU A 155 -6.74 -11.40 -5.59
N PHE A 156 -5.82 -12.31 -5.93
CA PHE A 156 -5.93 -13.09 -7.17
C PHE A 156 -7.11 -14.06 -7.15
N ALA A 157 -7.38 -14.73 -6.03
CA ALA A 157 -8.54 -15.60 -5.88
C ALA A 157 -9.85 -14.80 -6.03
N ILE A 158 -9.94 -13.61 -5.42
CA ILE A 158 -11.08 -12.71 -5.60
C ILE A 158 -11.18 -12.26 -7.07
N ALA A 159 -10.07 -11.93 -7.72
CA ALA A 159 -10.08 -11.56 -9.13
C ALA A 159 -10.59 -12.70 -10.03
N LEU A 160 -10.24 -13.96 -9.75
CA LEU A 160 -10.76 -15.13 -10.45
C LEU A 160 -12.27 -15.32 -10.24
N ILE A 161 -12.75 -15.13 -9.00
CA ILE A 161 -14.20 -15.16 -8.72
C ILE A 161 -14.93 -14.09 -9.54
N PHE A 162 -14.33 -12.90 -9.66
CA PHE A 162 -14.92 -11.81 -10.43
C PHE A 162 -14.90 -12.08 -11.93
N GLU A 163 -13.84 -12.70 -12.44
CA GLU A 163 -13.72 -13.13 -13.83
C GLU A 163 -14.75 -14.20 -14.17
N TYR A 164 -14.94 -15.18 -13.29
CA TYR A 164 -16.02 -16.16 -13.40
C TYR A 164 -17.41 -15.50 -13.38
N GLY A 165 -17.63 -14.56 -12.45
CA GLY A 165 -18.88 -13.78 -12.39
C GLY A 165 -19.16 -12.99 -13.67
N ALA A 166 -18.13 -12.41 -14.29
CA ALA A 166 -18.25 -11.70 -15.56
C ALA A 166 -18.67 -12.65 -16.70
N LEU A 167 -18.08 -13.85 -16.77
CA LEU A 167 -18.44 -14.87 -17.75
C LEU A 167 -19.88 -15.35 -17.58
N LEU A 168 -20.34 -15.55 -16.34
CA LEU A 168 -21.73 -15.92 -16.08
C LEU A 168 -22.72 -14.83 -16.52
N GLN A 169 -22.38 -13.55 -16.32
CA GLN A 169 -23.20 -12.43 -16.80
C GLN A 169 -23.29 -12.42 -18.32
N GLN A 170 -22.15 -12.61 -19.00
CA GLN A 170 -22.12 -12.67 -20.46
C GLN A 170 -22.97 -13.82 -21.01
N LEU A 171 -22.83 -15.02 -20.45
CA LEU A 171 -23.64 -16.19 -20.85
C LEU A 171 -25.14 -15.95 -20.65
N SER A 172 -25.54 -15.30 -19.56
CA SER A 172 -26.94 -14.93 -19.32
C SER A 172 -27.45 -13.91 -20.33
N ASP A 173 -26.64 -12.93 -20.70
CA ASP A 173 -27.01 -11.89 -21.67
C ASP A 173 -27.09 -12.45 -23.12
N GLU A 174 -26.31 -13.49 -23.44
CA GLU A 174 -26.30 -14.15 -24.75
C GLU A 174 -27.41 -15.21 -24.93
N THR A 175 -28.04 -15.65 -23.83
CA THR A 175 -29.06 -16.72 -23.82
C THR A 175 -30.49 -16.23 -23.57
N LEU A 176 -30.69 -14.93 -23.32
CA LEU A 176 -31.98 -14.24 -23.16
C LEU A 176 -32.26 -13.32 -24.36
#